data_AF-A0A846TLS4-F1
#
_entry.id   AF-A0A846TLS4-F1
#
_cell.length_a   1.000
_cell.length_b   1.000
_cell.length_c   1.000
_cell.angle_alpha   90.00
_cell.angle_beta   90.00
_cell.angle_gamma   90.00
#
_symmetry.space_group_name_H-M   'P 1'
#
loop_
_entity.id
_entity.type
_entity.pdbx_description
1 polymer ?
#
loop_
_entity_poly.entity_id
_entity_poly.type
_entity_poly.pdbx_seq_one_letter_code
_entity_poly.pdbx_strand_id
1 'polypeptide(L)' 'MRPLHISAETAVKLSEKLGVPIEQIMHMPQHILIQKLSELEKDKEK' A
#
# COMPACT_ATOMS: atom_id res chain seq x y z
N MET A 1 -7.19 9.68 -13.47
CA MET A 1 -6.64 8.68 -12.54
C MET A 1 -7.80 7.76 -12.15
N ARG A 2 -7.71 6.45 -12.39
CA ARG A 2 -8.74 5.54 -11.86
C ARG A 2 -8.51 5.43 -10.35
N PRO A 3 -9.49 5.77 -9.50
CA PRO A 3 -9.34 5.62 -8.07
C PRO A 3 -9.09 4.15 -7.75
N LEU A 4 -8.22 3.89 -6.78
CA LEU A 4 -8.05 2.56 -6.25
C LEU A 4 -9.39 2.11 -5.65
N HIS A 5 -9.95 0.99 -6.14
CA HIS A 5 -11.12 0.38 -5.53
C HIS A 5 -10.70 -0.45 -4.31
N ILE A 6 -10.08 0.21 -3.32
CA ILE A 6 -9.76 -0.40 -2.03
C ILE A 6 -10.76 0.08 -0.99
N SER A 7 -11.20 -0.81 -0.11
CA SER A 7 -12.04 -0.42 1.02
C SER A 7 -11.21 0.37 2.04
N ALA A 8 -11.86 1.18 2.85
CA ALA A 8 -11.20 1.90 3.95
C ALA A 8 -10.47 0.94 4.90
N GLU A 9 -11.06 -0.23 5.16
CA GLU A 9 -10.44 -1.27 5.98
C GLU A 9 -9.13 -1.80 5.37
N THR A 10 -9.10 -2.02 4.04
CA THR A 10 -7.88 -2.42 3.35
C THR A 10 -6.83 -1.32 3.39
N ALA A 11 -7.23 -0.05 3.24
CA ALA A 11 -6.30 1.08 3.32
C ALA A 11 -5.63 1.20 4.71
N VAL A 12 -6.37 0.99 5.80
CA VAL A 12 -5.82 0.95 7.17
C VAL A 12 -4.80 -0.18 7.31
N LYS A 13 -5.17 -1.41 6.93
CA LYS A 13 -4.26 -2.57 7.02
C LYS A 13 -3.00 -2.39 6.18
N LEU A 14 -3.11 -1.77 5.00
CA LEU A 14 -1.96 -1.47 4.16
C LEU A 14 -1.08 -0.37 4.77
N SER A 15 -1.68 0.65 5.38
CA SER A 15 -0.98 1.76 6.04
C SER A 15 -0.11 1.26 7.18
N GLU A 16 -0.66 0.37 8.02
CA GLU A 16 0.07 -0.28 9.11
C GLU A 16 1.20 -1.18 8.60
N LYS A 17 0.95 -2.00 7.57
CA LYS A 17 1.95 -2.93 7.02
C LYS A 17 3.10 -2.23 6.30
N LEU A 18 2.80 -1.15 5.58
CA LEU A 18 3.76 -0.40 4.78
C LEU A 18 4.40 0.77 5.55
N GLY A 19 3.93 1.05 6.76
CA GLY A 19 4.41 2.17 7.58
C GLY A 19 4.23 3.54 6.91
N VAL A 20 3.20 3.69 6.07
CA VAL A 20 2.91 4.94 5.34
C VAL A 20 1.53 5.48 5.72
N PRO A 21 1.31 6.81 5.69
CA PRO A 21 0.02 7.41 6.03
C PRO A 21 -1.12 6.91 5.14
N ILE A 22 -2.32 6.79 5.71
CA ILE A 22 -3.50 6.28 4.99
C ILE A 22 -3.92 7.23 3.86
N GLU A 23 -3.78 8.54 4.04
CA GLU A 23 -4.02 9.55 3.02
C GLU A 23 -3.14 9.28 1.79
N GLN A 24 -1.88 8.94 2.04
CA GLN A 24 -0.94 8.64 0.98
C GLN A 24 -1.33 7.36 0.22
N ILE A 25 -1.85 6.34 0.91
CA ILE A 25 -2.35 5.10 0.28
C ILE A 25 -3.57 5.38 -0.60
N MET A 26 -4.51 6.21 -0.12
CA MET A 26 -5.73 6.56 -0.86
C MET A 26 -5.44 7.34 -2.15
N HIS A 27 -4.36 8.10 -2.18
CA HIS A 27 -3.89 8.83 -3.37
C HIS A 27 -2.80 8.09 -4.16
N MET A 28 -2.34 6.93 -3.68
CA MET A 28 -1.23 6.22 -4.29
C MET A 28 -1.65 5.61 -5.64
N PRO A 29 -0.79 5.67 -6.67
CA PRO A 29 -0.98 4.87 -7.86
C PRO A 29 -0.82 3.37 -7.56
N GLN A 30 -1.65 2.53 -8.19
CA GLN A 30 -1.66 1.07 -7.97
C GLN A 30 -0.30 0.40 -8.17
N HIS A 31 0.46 0.81 -9.19
CA HIS A 31 1.77 0.21 -9.49
C HIS A 31 2.83 0.50 -8.41
N ILE A 32 2.75 1.66 -7.74
CA ILE A 32 3.65 2.01 -6.63
C ILE A 32 3.33 1.15 -5.40
N LEU A 33 2.05 0.92 -5.14
CA LEU A 33 1.62 0.05 -4.04
C LEU A 33 2.15 -1.38 -4.24
N ILE A 34 2.08 -1.91 -5.47
CA ILE A 34 2.63 -3.23 -5.81
C ILE A 34 4.15 -3.26 -5.58
N GLN A 35 4.89 -2.24 -6.04
CA GLN A 35 6.34 -2.16 -5.82
C GLN A 35 6.71 -2.20 -4.33
N LYS A 36 6.05 -1.39 -3.50
CA LYS A 36 6.32 -1.36 -2.06
C LYS A 36 5.95 -2.67 -1.36
N LEU A 37 4.89 -3.35 -1.79
CA LEU A 37 4.54 -4.68 -1.27
C LEU A 37 5.63 -5.71 -1.63
N SER A 38 6.15 -5.68 -2.87
CA SER A 38 7.26 -6.54 -3.27
C SER A 38 8.57 -6.22 -2.53
N GLU A 39 8.83 -4.96 -2.19
CA GLU A 39 9.96 -4.56 -1.34
C GLU A 39 9.81 -5.14 0.08
N LEU A 40 8.63 -5.01 0.69
CA LEU A 40 8.34 -5.58 2.01
C LEU A 40 8.51 -7.11 2.06
N GLU A 41 8.09 -7.82 1.01
CA GLU A 41 8.25 -9.28 0.95
C GLU A 41 9.73 -9.67 0.87
N LYS A 42 10.51 -8.97 0.05
CA LYS A 42 11.96 -9.20 -0.05
C LYS A 42 12.70 -8.94 1.26
N ASP A 43 12.28 -7.94 2.03
CA ASP A 43 12.88 -7.63 3.33
C ASP A 43 12.51 -8.67 4.40
N LYS A 44 11.40 -9.40 4.25
CA LYS A 44 11.00 -10.49 5.16
C LYS A 44 11.68 -11.83 4.87
N GLU A 45 12.25 -12.00 3.68
CA GLU A 45 12.86 -13.25 3.22
C GLU A 45 14.38 -13.30 3.43
N LYS A 46 14.95 -12.30 4.12
CA LYS A 46 16.34 -12.27 4.61
C LYS A 46 16.42 -12.64 6.08
#